data_AF-A0A8H7GS82-F1
#
_entry.id   AF-A0A8H7GS82-F1
#
_cell.length_a   1.000
_cell.length_b   1.000
_cell.length_c   1.000
_cell.angle_alpha   90.00
_cell.angle_beta   90.00
_cell.angle_gamma   90.00
#
_symmetry.space_group_name_H-M   'P 1'
#
loop_
_entity.id
_entity.type
_entity.pdbx_description
1 polymer ?
#
loop_
_entity_poly.entity_id
_entity_poly.type
_entity_poly.pdbx_seq_one_letter_code
_entity_poly.pdbx_strand_id
1 'polypeptide(L)'
;MANYLSMVLLQTVFKDELAAVKKILNDEHTADVVFPYAPAYNVVFNLFVEDGRPVTWPIQQAVEFIQPVFSALKNYANFKISSQTHYYSKLQSEPSLNGDGTARVIPQTDLATFINYGEWNLNTHDIAPSINFLNDNGSKLVYRISESELEPVFDIFASQLFELLGVPKAPLSPFLRVDAFHRVATLKNMKRALSNLKALLKISSSLHGISIPESTRANVISSLENYDKVVELLQNNDFEASVAFAAKSVTKSDEAFFEKEMVQQAYFPSEHKLAVFLPLLGPICSIVFFGLIKYLRSRKASRKESETSELGKKEI
;
A
#
# COMPACT_ATOMS: atom_id res chain seq x y z
N MET A 1 -3.62 45.61 1.70
CA MET A 1 -4.30 44.75 0.70
C MET A 1 -3.74 43.32 0.69
N ALA A 2 -2.41 43.12 0.58
CA ALA A 2 -1.80 41.79 0.62
C ALA A 2 -2.13 40.95 1.88
N ASN A 3 -2.12 41.55 3.07
CA ASN A 3 -2.49 40.84 4.31
C ASN A 3 -3.96 40.39 4.33
N TYR A 4 -4.86 41.19 3.76
CA TYR A 4 -6.29 40.84 3.69
C TYR A 4 -6.51 39.67 2.73
N LEU A 5 -5.84 39.69 1.56
CA LEU A 5 -5.91 38.61 0.59
C LEU A 5 -5.34 37.30 1.16
N SER A 6 -4.19 37.36 1.83
CA SER A 6 -3.59 36.21 2.51
C SER A 6 -4.53 35.63 3.57
N MET A 7 -5.16 36.50 4.37
CA MET A 7 -6.13 36.08 5.38
C MET A 7 -7.32 35.36 4.77
N VAL A 8 -7.93 35.90 3.71
CA VAL A 8 -9.07 35.26 3.02
C VAL A 8 -8.66 33.92 2.39
N LEU A 9 -7.50 33.85 1.74
CA LEU A 9 -7.03 32.60 1.14
C LEU A 9 -6.80 31.52 2.20
N LEU A 10 -6.09 31.83 3.29
CA LEU A 10 -5.77 30.84 4.33
C LEU A 10 -6.98 30.47 5.20
N GLN A 11 -7.89 31.40 5.47
CA GLN A 11 -9.02 31.18 6.38
C GLN A 11 -10.29 30.68 5.67
N THR A 12 -10.40 30.89 4.35
CA THR A 12 -11.62 30.51 3.60
C THR A 12 -11.32 29.45 2.55
N VAL A 13 -10.29 29.64 1.72
CA VAL A 13 -10.03 28.73 0.58
C VAL A 13 -9.23 27.50 1.00
N PHE A 14 -8.12 27.70 1.72
CA PHE A 14 -7.20 26.63 2.11
C PHE A 14 -7.41 26.13 3.54
N LYS A 15 -8.49 26.56 4.21
CA LYS A 15 -8.75 26.24 5.62
C LYS A 15 -8.71 24.73 5.88
N ASP A 16 -9.41 23.96 5.04
CA ASP A 16 -9.55 22.52 5.21
C ASP A 16 -8.27 21.78 4.81
N GLU A 17 -7.56 22.27 3.78
CA GLU A 17 -6.24 21.77 3.41
C GLU A 17 -5.24 21.97 4.55
N LEU A 18 -5.19 23.17 5.14
CA LEU A 18 -4.33 23.47 6.29
C LEU A 18 -4.69 22.63 7.51
N ALA A 19 -5.97 22.33 7.73
CA ALA A 19 -6.40 21.43 8.79
C ALA A 19 -5.89 20.00 8.54
N ALA A 20 -5.98 19.51 7.30
CA ALA A 20 -5.46 18.21 6.91
C ALA A 20 -3.93 18.13 7.09
N VAL A 21 -3.20 19.15 6.65
CA VAL A 21 -1.74 19.26 6.83
C VAL A 21 -1.36 19.26 8.31
N LYS A 22 -2.07 20.04 9.14
CA LYS A 22 -1.83 20.06 10.60
C LYS A 22 -2.03 18.69 11.24
N LYS A 23 -3.10 17.98 10.89
CA LYS A 23 -3.36 16.61 11.36
C LYS A 23 -2.21 15.67 10.99
N ILE A 24 -1.77 15.73 9.73
CA ILE A 24 -0.63 14.93 9.25
C ILE A 24 0.62 15.24 10.06
N LEU A 25 0.95 16.51 10.31
CA LEU A 25 2.14 16.89 11.07
C LEU A 25 2.07 16.43 12.54
N ASN A 26 0.91 16.50 13.17
CA ASN A 26 0.70 16.12 14.57
C ASN A 26 0.61 14.61 14.84
N ASP A 27 0.74 13.75 13.82
CA ASP A 27 0.51 12.30 13.94
C ASP A 27 -0.90 11.95 14.45
N GLU A 28 -1.88 12.84 14.24
CA GLU A 28 -3.27 12.55 14.57
C GLU A 28 -3.78 11.46 13.62
N HIS A 29 -4.21 10.33 14.18
CA HIS A 29 -4.81 9.25 13.41
C HIS A 29 -6.05 9.76 12.69
N THR A 30 -5.96 9.92 11.36
CA THR A 30 -7.12 10.11 10.51
C THR A 30 -7.85 8.77 10.43
N ALA A 31 -8.99 8.66 11.10
CA ALA A 31 -9.92 7.53 10.93
C ALA A 31 -10.51 7.45 9.51
N ASP A 32 -10.27 8.47 8.68
CA ASP A 32 -10.64 8.47 7.27
C ASP A 32 -9.80 7.43 6.53
N VAL A 33 -10.51 6.51 5.89
CA VAL A 33 -9.96 5.47 5.02
C VAL A 33 -9.17 6.14 3.90
N VAL A 34 -7.86 6.28 4.08
CA VAL A 34 -6.97 6.77 3.02
C VAL A 34 -6.45 5.58 2.25
N PHE A 35 -6.73 5.56 0.95
CA PHE A 35 -6.20 4.52 0.07
C PHE A 35 -4.69 4.40 0.23
N PRO A 36 -4.16 3.18 0.42
CA PRO A 36 -2.73 2.96 0.33
C PRO A 36 -2.31 3.31 -1.10
N TYR A 37 -1.17 4.01 -1.23
CA TYR A 37 -0.57 4.26 -2.54
C TYR A 37 -0.42 2.96 -3.32
N ALA A 38 -0.89 2.96 -4.57
CA ALA A 38 -0.68 1.90 -5.54
C ALA A 38 -0.30 2.51 -6.89
N PRO A 39 0.60 1.87 -7.64
CA PRO A 39 1.03 2.37 -8.96
C PRO A 39 -0.10 2.31 -10.00
N ALA A 40 -1.10 1.46 -9.78
CA ALA A 40 -2.28 1.36 -10.62
C ALA A 40 -3.53 1.06 -9.79
N TYR A 41 -4.66 1.63 -10.20
CA TYR A 41 -5.99 1.36 -9.67
C TYR A 41 -6.92 0.95 -10.81
N ASN A 42 -7.82 0.01 -10.51
CA ASN A 42 -8.93 -0.30 -11.37
C ASN A 42 -10.18 0.41 -10.86
N VAL A 43 -10.85 1.16 -11.72
CA VAL A 43 -12.10 1.85 -11.40
C VAL A 43 -13.21 1.14 -12.16
N VAL A 44 -14.10 0.49 -11.43
CA VAL A 44 -15.20 -0.29 -11.99
C VAL A 44 -16.54 0.39 -11.68
N PHE A 45 -17.19 0.88 -12.72
CA PHE A 45 -18.55 1.41 -12.64
C PHE A 45 -19.54 0.26 -12.73
N ASN A 46 -20.26 -0.03 -11.64
CA ASN A 46 -21.28 -1.07 -11.60
C ASN A 46 -22.68 -0.45 -11.69
N LEU A 47 -23.43 -0.79 -12.73
CA LEU A 47 -24.85 -0.47 -12.84
C LEU A 47 -25.66 -1.63 -12.27
N PHE A 48 -26.46 -1.37 -11.24
CA PHE A 48 -27.34 -2.37 -10.66
C PHE A 48 -28.75 -2.19 -11.20
N VAL A 49 -29.29 -3.27 -11.76
CA VAL A 49 -30.64 -3.31 -12.31
C VAL A 49 -31.42 -4.34 -11.49
N GLU A 50 -32.46 -3.89 -10.78
CA GLU A 50 -33.26 -4.77 -9.92
C GLU A 50 -34.03 -5.83 -10.71
N ASP A 51 -34.31 -5.55 -11.99
CA ASP A 51 -35.02 -6.44 -12.89
C ASP A 51 -34.11 -7.02 -13.99
N GLY A 52 -34.71 -7.82 -14.87
CA GLY A 52 -34.03 -8.44 -16.00
C GLY A 52 -34.01 -7.62 -17.28
N ARG A 53 -34.44 -6.36 -17.24
CA ARG A 53 -34.63 -5.58 -18.46
C ARG A 53 -33.29 -4.97 -18.86
N PRO A 54 -32.90 -5.04 -20.14
CA PRO A 54 -31.68 -4.43 -20.60
C PRO A 54 -31.75 -2.91 -20.40
N VAL A 55 -30.83 -2.37 -19.61
CA VAL A 55 -30.66 -0.93 -19.39
C VAL A 55 -29.46 -0.46 -20.20
N THR A 56 -29.64 0.61 -20.98
CA THR A 56 -28.53 1.26 -21.69
C THR A 56 -28.30 2.63 -21.07
N TRP A 57 -27.03 2.93 -20.78
CA TRP A 57 -26.60 4.20 -20.20
C TRP A 57 -25.38 4.74 -20.95
N PRO A 58 -25.25 6.07 -21.09
CA PRO A 58 -24.17 6.74 -21.82
C PRO A 58 -22.90 6.79 -20.98
N ILE A 59 -22.39 5.62 -20.57
CA ILE A 59 -21.19 5.53 -19.73
C ILE A 59 -19.96 6.09 -20.44
N GLN A 60 -19.86 5.95 -21.76
CA GLN A 60 -18.70 6.44 -22.50
C GLN A 60 -18.58 7.97 -22.39
N GLN A 61 -19.69 8.69 -22.60
CA GLN A 61 -19.75 10.15 -22.48
C GLN A 61 -19.48 10.60 -21.04
N ALA A 62 -20.01 9.86 -20.08
CA ALA A 62 -19.83 10.19 -18.68
C ALA A 62 -18.40 9.87 -18.17
N VAL A 63 -17.73 8.87 -18.75
CA VAL A 63 -16.30 8.62 -18.53
C VAL A 63 -15.45 9.75 -19.11
N GLU A 64 -15.82 10.28 -20.29
CA GLU A 64 -15.15 11.45 -20.88
C GLU A 64 -15.27 12.68 -19.96
N PHE A 65 -16.41 12.88 -19.30
CA PHE A 65 -16.60 13.96 -18.33
C PHE A 65 -15.65 13.89 -17.13
N ILE A 66 -15.38 12.69 -16.60
CA ILE A 66 -14.49 12.50 -15.44
C ILE A 66 -13.01 12.30 -15.84
N GLN A 67 -12.73 12.10 -17.13
CA GLN A 67 -11.39 11.91 -17.65
C GLN A 67 -10.37 13.00 -17.20
N PRO A 68 -10.73 14.28 -17.06
CA PRO A 68 -9.83 15.31 -16.53
C PRO A 68 -9.32 15.00 -15.11
N VAL A 69 -10.17 14.43 -14.24
CA VAL A 69 -9.79 14.06 -12.87
C VAL A 69 -8.74 12.95 -12.90
N PHE A 70 -8.96 11.90 -13.70
CA PHE A 70 -7.98 10.83 -13.84
C PHE A 70 -6.70 11.28 -14.53
N SER A 71 -6.80 12.20 -15.48
CA SER A 71 -5.64 12.77 -16.17
C SER A 71 -4.77 13.58 -15.21
N ALA A 72 -5.40 14.35 -14.32
CA ALA A 72 -4.71 15.07 -13.27
C ALA A 72 -4.03 14.14 -12.25
N LEU A 73 -4.65 13.00 -11.95
CA LEU A 73 -4.08 12.00 -11.03
C LEU A 73 -3.08 11.04 -11.70
N LYS A 74 -2.86 11.12 -13.01
CA LYS A 74 -2.03 10.19 -13.80
C LYS A 74 -0.58 10.11 -13.30
N ASN A 75 -0.04 11.23 -12.82
CA ASN A 75 1.32 11.29 -12.28
C ASN A 75 1.45 10.64 -10.89
N TYR A 76 0.33 10.43 -10.20
CA TYR A 76 0.26 9.69 -8.96
C TYR A 76 0.02 8.20 -9.19
N ALA A 77 -0.99 7.85 -9.99
CA ALA A 77 -1.34 6.46 -10.26
C ALA A 77 -1.98 6.28 -11.63
N ASN A 78 -1.84 5.09 -12.20
CA ASN A 78 -2.50 4.72 -13.44
C ASN A 78 -3.93 4.21 -13.15
N PHE A 79 -4.95 4.83 -13.74
CA PHE A 79 -6.34 4.43 -13.54
C PHE A 79 -6.85 3.69 -14.78
N LYS A 80 -7.24 2.43 -14.61
CA LYS A 80 -7.92 1.63 -15.64
C LYS A 80 -9.42 1.65 -15.35
N ILE A 81 -10.19 2.18 -16.29
CA ILE A 81 -11.64 2.33 -16.14
C ILE A 81 -12.35 1.16 -16.80
N SER A 82 -13.37 0.62 -16.16
CA SER A 82 -14.22 -0.45 -16.68
C SER A 82 -15.67 -0.24 -16.23
N SER A 83 -16.62 -0.74 -17.00
CA SER A 83 -18.05 -0.67 -16.66
C SER A 83 -18.68 -2.05 -16.72
N GLN A 84 -19.54 -2.37 -15.75
CA GLN A 84 -20.26 -3.63 -15.66
C GLN A 84 -21.73 -3.37 -15.30
N THR A 85 -22.63 -4.22 -15.77
CA THR A 85 -24.05 -4.17 -15.43
C THR A 85 -24.45 -5.47 -14.76
N HIS A 86 -25.00 -5.37 -13.55
CA HIS A 86 -25.48 -6.48 -12.74
C HIS A 86 -27.00 -6.46 -12.70
N TYR A 87 -27.62 -7.47 -13.33
CA TYR A 87 -29.07 -7.65 -13.33
C TYR A 87 -29.51 -8.46 -12.11
N TYR A 88 -30.78 -8.28 -11.70
CA TYR A 88 -31.41 -8.99 -10.57
C TYR A 88 -30.69 -8.86 -9.23
N SER A 89 -29.99 -7.74 -9.02
CA SER A 89 -29.16 -7.54 -7.84
C SER A 89 -29.71 -6.37 -7.03
N LYS A 90 -30.10 -6.64 -5.78
CA LYS A 90 -30.54 -5.62 -4.82
C LYS A 90 -29.35 -5.08 -4.02
N LEU A 91 -29.34 -3.77 -3.80
CA LEU A 91 -28.40 -3.14 -2.88
C LEU A 91 -28.58 -3.66 -1.45
N GLN A 92 -27.48 -3.92 -0.75
CA GLN A 92 -27.53 -4.35 0.66
C GLN A 92 -27.88 -3.19 1.61
N SER A 93 -27.49 -1.96 1.27
CA SER A 93 -27.90 -0.74 1.97
C SER A 93 -28.70 0.17 1.05
N GLU A 94 -29.83 0.68 1.55
CA GLU A 94 -30.64 1.64 0.80
C GLU A 94 -29.88 2.98 0.69
N PRO A 95 -29.64 3.49 -0.52
CA PRO A 95 -28.89 4.72 -0.70
C PRO A 95 -29.71 5.92 -0.19
N SER A 96 -29.07 6.80 0.57
CA SER A 96 -29.70 7.99 1.15
C SER A 96 -29.80 9.12 0.12
N LEU A 97 -30.86 9.92 0.16
CA LEU A 97 -30.97 11.08 -0.72
C LEU A 97 -29.91 12.12 -0.35
N ASN A 98 -29.23 12.67 -1.35
CA ASN A 98 -28.36 13.84 -1.18
C ASN A 98 -29.19 15.03 -0.64
N GLY A 99 -28.54 16.00 0.01
CA GLY A 99 -29.19 17.18 0.60
C GLY A 99 -30.06 17.98 -0.38
N ASP A 100 -29.76 17.90 -1.68
CA ASP A 100 -30.50 18.56 -2.76
C ASP A 100 -31.61 17.67 -3.38
N GLY A 101 -31.77 16.43 -2.92
CA GLY A 101 -32.79 15.48 -3.36
C GLY A 101 -32.63 14.95 -4.80
N THR A 102 -31.56 15.33 -5.51
CA THR A 102 -31.32 15.03 -6.92
C THR A 102 -30.71 13.65 -7.17
N ALA A 103 -30.04 13.07 -6.17
CA ALA A 103 -29.33 11.80 -6.30
C ALA A 103 -29.47 10.96 -5.03
N ARG A 104 -29.46 9.64 -5.18
CA ARG A 104 -29.32 8.69 -4.08
C ARG A 104 -27.84 8.32 -3.94
N VAL A 105 -27.28 8.51 -2.74
CA VAL A 105 -25.86 8.42 -2.41
C VAL A 105 -25.68 7.39 -1.30
N ILE A 106 -24.61 6.62 -1.38
CA ILE A 106 -24.27 5.67 -0.32
C ILE A 106 -23.46 6.40 0.77
N PRO A 107 -23.82 6.26 2.06
CA PRO A 107 -23.09 6.88 3.16
C PRO A 107 -21.61 6.47 3.21
N GLN A 108 -20.74 7.37 3.67
CA GLN A 108 -19.30 7.12 3.76
C GLN A 108 -18.93 5.94 4.68
N THR A 109 -19.77 5.64 5.67
CA THR A 109 -19.61 4.46 6.55
C THR A 109 -19.68 3.15 5.78
N ASP A 110 -20.45 3.13 4.70
CA ASP A 110 -20.69 1.95 3.88
C ASP A 110 -19.71 1.89 2.70
N LEU A 111 -19.02 3.01 2.36
CA LEU A 111 -17.95 3.06 1.35
C LEU A 111 -16.82 2.08 1.66
N ALA A 112 -16.51 1.84 2.94
CA ALA A 112 -15.51 0.87 3.37
C ALA A 112 -15.86 -0.57 2.95
N THR A 113 -17.15 -0.91 2.84
CA THR A 113 -17.63 -2.21 2.35
C THR A 113 -17.33 -2.40 0.85
N PHE A 114 -17.14 -1.32 0.09
CA PHE A 114 -16.84 -1.38 -1.35
C PHE A 114 -15.35 -1.40 -1.68
N ILE A 115 -14.51 -1.13 -0.67
CA ILE A 115 -13.06 -1.22 -0.75
C ILE A 115 -12.68 -2.66 -0.39
N ASN A 116 -12.76 -3.52 -1.41
CA ASN A 116 -12.29 -4.91 -1.39
C ASN A 116 -13.05 -5.86 -0.44
N TYR A 117 -14.33 -6.14 -0.74
CA TYR A 117 -15.02 -7.27 -0.14
C TYR A 117 -14.77 -8.54 -0.95
N GLY A 118 -13.85 -9.38 -0.47
CA GLY A 118 -13.55 -10.70 -1.02
C GLY A 118 -14.69 -11.73 -0.97
N GLU A 119 -15.95 -11.30 -0.77
CA GLU A 119 -17.12 -12.19 -0.76
C GLU A 119 -18.04 -12.00 -1.97
N TRP A 120 -17.83 -10.99 -2.80
CA TRP A 120 -18.45 -10.95 -4.12
C TRP A 120 -17.52 -11.71 -5.06
N ASN A 121 -17.94 -12.91 -5.46
CA ASN A 121 -17.19 -13.79 -6.36
C ASN A 121 -17.18 -13.23 -7.79
N LEU A 122 -16.61 -12.03 -7.96
CA LEU A 122 -16.41 -11.32 -9.21
C LEU A 122 -14.93 -11.48 -9.56
N ASN A 123 -14.64 -12.40 -10.47
CA ASN A 123 -13.32 -12.69 -11.04
C ASN A 123 -12.69 -11.44 -11.69
N THR A 124 -12.17 -10.51 -10.88
CA THR A 124 -11.25 -9.48 -11.34
C THR A 124 -9.86 -10.10 -11.28
N HIS A 125 -9.37 -10.61 -12.42
CA HIS A 125 -8.02 -11.18 -12.54
C HIS A 125 -6.90 -10.12 -12.47
N ASP A 126 -7.21 -8.89 -12.04
CA ASP A 126 -6.25 -7.80 -11.99
C ASP A 126 -5.74 -7.63 -10.55
N ILE A 127 -4.41 -7.66 -10.39
CA ILE A 127 -3.67 -7.54 -9.11
C ILE A 127 -3.84 -6.14 -8.48
N ALA A 128 -4.49 -5.19 -9.17
CA ALA A 128 -4.65 -3.81 -8.73
C ALA A 128 -5.92 -3.60 -7.88
N PRO A 129 -5.86 -2.73 -6.85
CA PRO A 129 -7.02 -2.36 -6.04
C PRO A 129 -8.17 -1.84 -6.92
N SER A 130 -9.38 -2.34 -6.66
CA SER A 130 -10.60 -2.02 -7.43
C SER A 130 -11.52 -1.08 -6.65
N ILE A 131 -12.04 -0.04 -7.33
CA ILE A 131 -13.02 0.92 -6.78
C ILE A 131 -14.37 0.66 -7.45
N ASN A 132 -15.41 0.37 -6.66
CA ASN A 132 -16.73 0.00 -7.17
C ASN A 132 -17.75 1.13 -6.98
N PHE A 133 -18.53 1.42 -8.02
CA PHE A 133 -19.64 2.41 -7.98
C PHE A 133 -20.98 1.76 -8.21
N LEU A 134 -22.04 2.23 -7.55
CA LEU A 134 -23.40 1.71 -7.70
C LEU A 134 -24.33 2.82 -8.19
N ASN A 135 -25.09 2.52 -9.24
CA ASN A 135 -26.23 3.31 -9.68
C ASN A 135 -27.48 2.42 -9.60
N ASP A 136 -28.48 2.85 -8.83
CA ASP A 136 -29.76 2.17 -8.65
C ASP A 136 -30.86 2.91 -9.40
N ASN A 137 -31.43 2.27 -10.41
CA ASN A 137 -32.48 2.84 -11.22
C ASN A 137 -33.83 2.22 -10.85
N GLY A 138 -34.58 2.90 -9.98
CA GLY A 138 -35.93 2.49 -9.59
C GLY A 138 -36.91 2.40 -10.78
N SER A 139 -37.94 1.57 -10.62
CA SER A 139 -38.98 1.17 -11.59
C SER A 139 -39.53 2.26 -12.54
N LYS A 140 -38.94 2.44 -13.74
CA LYS A 140 -39.53 3.16 -14.88
C LYS A 140 -39.36 2.42 -16.20
N LEU A 141 -40.45 2.41 -16.98
CA LEU A 141 -40.62 1.62 -18.21
C LEU A 141 -39.75 2.20 -19.35
N VAL A 142 -38.74 1.42 -19.78
CA VAL A 142 -37.71 1.73 -20.80
C VAL A 142 -36.66 2.73 -20.30
N TYR A 143 -35.57 2.17 -19.76
CA TYR A 143 -34.48 2.93 -19.16
C TYR A 143 -33.42 3.34 -20.19
N ARG A 144 -33.47 4.60 -20.61
CA ARG A 144 -32.28 5.32 -21.07
C ARG A 144 -31.93 6.33 -20.01
N ILE A 145 -30.82 6.13 -19.33
CA ILE A 145 -30.25 7.14 -18.44
C ILE A 145 -29.69 8.24 -19.34
N SER A 146 -30.05 9.49 -19.09
CA SER A 146 -29.52 10.64 -19.83
C SER A 146 -28.17 11.10 -19.27
N GLU A 147 -27.37 11.80 -20.07
CA GLU A 147 -26.10 12.38 -19.64
C GLU A 147 -26.29 13.37 -18.47
N SER A 148 -27.33 14.19 -18.54
CA SER A 148 -27.69 15.14 -17.48
C SER A 148 -28.07 14.48 -16.15
N GLU A 149 -28.51 13.23 -16.16
CA GLU A 149 -28.79 12.46 -14.94
C GLU A 149 -27.53 11.84 -14.35
N LEU A 150 -26.49 11.64 -15.17
CA LEU A 150 -25.20 11.08 -14.74
C LEU A 150 -24.26 12.14 -14.20
N GLU A 151 -24.26 13.35 -14.74
CA GLU A 151 -23.41 14.46 -14.30
C GLU A 151 -23.35 14.63 -12.76
N PRO A 152 -24.48 14.75 -12.02
CA PRO A 152 -24.43 14.87 -10.56
C PRO A 152 -23.85 13.63 -9.86
N VAL A 153 -24.06 12.43 -10.42
CA VAL A 153 -23.49 11.19 -9.89
C VAL A 153 -21.97 11.18 -10.04
N PHE A 154 -21.46 11.65 -11.19
CA PHE A 154 -20.02 11.75 -11.44
C PHE A 154 -19.35 12.85 -10.61
N ASP A 155 -20.03 13.96 -10.33
CA ASP A 155 -19.52 15.01 -9.42
C ASP A 155 -19.40 14.51 -7.98
N ILE A 156 -20.40 13.76 -7.52
CA ILE A 156 -20.37 13.08 -6.22
C ILE A 156 -19.23 12.05 -6.21
N PHE A 157 -19.08 11.28 -7.28
CA PHE A 157 -17.99 10.33 -7.41
C PHE A 157 -16.61 11.00 -7.37
N ALA A 158 -16.37 12.05 -8.17
CA ALA A 158 -15.12 12.79 -8.11
C ALA A 158 -14.84 13.27 -6.68
N SER A 159 -15.88 13.74 -6.00
CA SER A 159 -15.78 14.22 -4.63
C SER A 159 -15.43 13.12 -3.63
N GLN A 160 -16.03 11.94 -3.78
CA GLN A 160 -15.73 10.76 -2.97
C GLN A 160 -14.34 10.21 -3.27
N LEU A 161 -13.91 10.20 -4.54
CA LEU A 161 -12.57 9.77 -4.93
C LEU A 161 -11.50 10.66 -4.27
N PHE A 162 -11.68 11.98 -4.32
CA PHE A 162 -10.79 12.91 -3.63
C PHE A 162 -10.80 12.70 -2.12
N GLU A 163 -11.96 12.47 -1.50
CA GLU A 163 -12.05 12.17 -0.07
C GLU A 163 -11.32 10.88 0.31
N LEU A 164 -11.47 9.83 -0.48
CA LEU A 164 -10.77 8.55 -0.34
C LEU A 164 -9.25 8.66 -0.52
N LEU A 165 -8.82 9.61 -1.35
CA LEU A 165 -7.41 9.98 -1.51
C LEU A 165 -6.89 10.88 -0.38
N GLY A 166 -7.73 11.22 0.60
CA GLY A 166 -7.38 12.03 1.77
C GLY A 166 -7.40 13.54 1.50
N VAL A 167 -8.10 13.98 0.46
CA VAL A 167 -8.26 15.39 0.09
C VAL A 167 -9.52 15.95 0.74
N PRO A 168 -9.47 17.15 1.34
CA PRO A 168 -10.65 17.78 1.91
C PRO A 168 -11.78 18.02 0.89
N LYS A 169 -13.02 18.10 1.40
CA LYS A 169 -14.24 18.35 0.60
C LYS A 169 -14.29 19.76 0.02
N ALA A 170 -13.69 20.73 0.70
CA ALA A 170 -13.58 22.09 0.19
C ALA A 170 -12.13 22.39 -0.24
N PRO A 171 -11.95 23.26 -1.26
CA PRO A 171 -12.99 23.93 -2.06
C PRO A 171 -13.67 23.00 -3.09
N LEU A 172 -14.89 23.33 -3.54
CA LEU A 172 -15.65 22.47 -4.49
C LEU A 172 -14.96 22.32 -5.86
N SER A 173 -14.10 23.26 -6.25
CA SER A 173 -13.43 23.25 -7.56
C SER A 173 -12.51 22.03 -7.70
N PRO A 174 -12.75 21.15 -8.70
CA PRO A 174 -11.93 19.96 -8.93
C PRO A 174 -10.44 20.28 -9.11
N PHE A 175 -10.11 21.37 -9.81
CA PHE A 175 -8.73 21.80 -10.03
C PHE A 175 -8.01 22.13 -8.72
N LEU A 176 -8.67 22.87 -7.82
CA LEU A 176 -8.09 23.21 -6.51
C LEU A 176 -7.96 21.97 -5.62
N ARG A 177 -8.83 20.97 -5.80
CA ARG A 177 -8.74 19.69 -5.07
C ARG A 177 -7.60 18.81 -5.59
N VAL A 178 -7.34 18.80 -6.89
CA VAL A 178 -6.14 18.17 -7.46
C VAL A 178 -4.87 18.82 -6.90
N ASP A 179 -4.83 20.14 -6.85
CA ASP A 179 -3.69 20.87 -6.31
C ASP A 179 -3.48 20.57 -4.82
N ALA A 180 -4.56 20.57 -4.04
CA ALA A 180 -4.53 20.18 -2.64
C ALA A 180 -4.09 18.71 -2.48
N PHE A 181 -4.56 17.82 -3.36
CA PHE A 181 -4.13 16.43 -3.40
C PHE A 181 -2.62 16.31 -3.58
N HIS A 182 -2.05 16.98 -4.59
CA HIS A 182 -0.61 16.94 -4.83
C HIS A 182 0.18 17.33 -3.59
N ARG A 183 -0.20 18.42 -2.90
CA ARG A 183 0.48 18.90 -1.68
C ARG A 183 0.30 17.94 -0.50
N VAL A 184 -0.94 17.55 -0.21
CA VAL A 184 -1.27 16.69 0.93
C VAL A 184 -0.68 15.28 0.76
N ALA A 185 -0.82 14.69 -0.43
CA ALA A 185 -0.29 13.37 -0.73
C ALA A 185 1.26 13.37 -0.73
N THR A 186 1.89 14.42 -1.26
CA THR A 186 3.36 14.58 -1.18
C THR A 186 3.82 14.55 0.28
N LEU A 187 3.22 15.40 1.12
CA LEU A 187 3.58 15.47 2.54
C LEU A 187 3.35 14.13 3.26
N LYS A 188 2.22 13.49 3.00
CA LYS A 188 1.86 12.20 3.60
C LYS A 188 2.86 11.11 3.20
N ASN A 189 3.20 11.01 1.91
CA ASN A 189 4.16 10.03 1.41
C ASN A 189 5.57 10.28 1.96
N MET A 190 6.01 11.55 2.00
CA MET A 190 7.29 11.93 2.61
C MET A 190 7.34 11.55 4.10
N LYS A 191 6.26 11.83 4.85
CA LYS A 191 6.18 11.48 6.28
C LYS A 191 6.24 9.96 6.48
N ARG A 192 5.50 9.18 5.68
CA ARG A 192 5.55 7.71 5.74
C ARG A 192 6.93 7.16 5.40
N ALA A 193 7.56 7.68 4.34
CA ALA A 193 8.91 7.28 3.95
C ALA A 193 9.91 7.54 5.09
N LEU A 194 9.84 8.73 5.71
CA LEU A 194 10.68 9.06 6.86
C LEU A 194 10.43 8.15 8.07
N SER A 195 9.17 7.82 8.35
CA SER A 195 8.81 6.88 9.43
C SER A 195 9.37 5.48 9.17
N ASN A 196 9.30 4.98 7.94
CA ASN A 196 9.88 3.70 7.55
C ASN A 196 11.41 3.69 7.69
N LEU A 197 12.08 4.74 7.19
CA LEU A 197 13.53 4.89 7.31
C LEU A 197 13.98 5.01 8.78
N LYS A 198 13.22 5.73 9.61
CA LYS A 198 13.45 5.82 11.06
C LYS A 198 13.27 4.47 11.75
N ALA A 199 12.27 3.69 11.34
CA ALA A 199 12.04 2.34 11.86
C ALA A 199 13.20 1.41 11.47
N LEU A 200 13.67 1.46 10.23
CA LEU A 200 14.87 0.74 9.77
C LEU A 200 16.12 1.12 10.58
N LEU A 201 16.33 2.41 10.84
CA LEU A 201 17.44 2.89 11.64
C LEU A 201 17.37 2.36 13.09
N LYS A 202 16.16 2.34 13.67
CA LYS A 202 15.93 1.74 15.00
C LYS A 202 16.25 0.25 14.99
N ILE A 203 15.75 -0.52 14.02
CA ILE A 203 16.03 -1.96 13.87
C ILE A 203 17.54 -2.19 13.75
N SER A 204 18.20 -1.47 12.85
CA SER A 204 19.64 -1.55 12.61
C SER A 204 20.46 -1.24 13.87
N SER A 205 20.06 -0.25 14.67
CA SER A 205 20.76 0.09 15.92
C SER A 205 20.51 -0.90 17.07
N SER A 206 19.36 -1.58 17.06
CA SER A 206 18.93 -2.46 18.15
C SER A 206 19.44 -3.90 18.04
N LEU A 207 19.76 -4.36 16.83
CA LEU A 207 20.14 -5.75 16.57
C LEU A 207 21.62 -5.80 16.15
N HIS A 208 22.50 -5.72 17.15
CA HIS A 208 23.93 -5.94 16.97
C HIS A 208 24.17 -7.35 16.41
N GLY A 209 24.52 -7.47 15.12
CA GLY A 209 24.83 -8.74 14.46
C GLY A 209 24.00 -9.06 13.20
N ILE A 210 23.06 -8.19 12.83
CA ILE A 210 22.33 -8.31 11.56
C ILE A 210 23.18 -7.85 10.38
N SER A 211 23.39 -8.73 9.40
CA SER A 211 23.86 -8.34 8.07
C SER A 211 22.71 -7.71 7.30
N ILE A 212 22.84 -6.42 6.99
CA ILE A 212 21.86 -5.70 6.16
C ILE A 212 22.03 -6.14 4.70
N PRO A 213 20.97 -6.60 4.02
CA PRO A 213 21.05 -6.97 2.61
C PRO A 213 21.44 -5.79 1.72
N GLU A 214 22.17 -6.05 0.64
CA GLU A 214 22.52 -4.99 -0.32
C GLU A 214 21.27 -4.44 -1.02
N SER A 215 20.21 -5.25 -1.20
CA SER A 215 18.91 -4.79 -1.72
C SER A 215 18.27 -3.74 -0.81
N THR A 216 18.27 -3.96 0.50
CA THR A 216 17.79 -3.00 1.49
C THR A 216 18.58 -1.70 1.42
N ARG A 217 19.91 -1.79 1.34
CA ARG A 217 20.78 -0.60 1.20
C ARG A 217 20.47 0.18 -0.09
N ALA A 218 20.37 -0.50 -1.22
CA ALA A 218 20.05 0.12 -2.51
C ALA A 218 18.67 0.79 -2.50
N ASN A 219 17.66 0.16 -1.89
CA ASN A 219 16.32 0.71 -1.75
C ASN A 219 16.28 1.92 -0.81
N VAL A 220 17.06 1.92 0.30
CA VAL A 220 17.20 3.08 1.18
C VAL A 220 17.84 4.26 0.45
N ILE A 221 18.94 4.03 -0.29
CA ILE A 221 19.60 5.07 -1.09
C ILE A 221 18.62 5.62 -2.13
N SER A 222 17.95 4.76 -2.87
CA SER A 222 16.94 5.17 -3.86
C SER A 222 15.81 5.97 -3.22
N SER A 223 15.36 5.58 -2.02
CA SER A 223 14.31 6.30 -1.30
C SER A 223 14.75 7.72 -0.92
N LEU A 224 15.99 7.88 -0.47
CA LEU A 224 16.60 9.17 -0.12
C LEU A 224 16.82 10.05 -1.35
N GLU A 225 17.33 9.51 -2.45
CA GLU A 225 17.50 10.25 -3.72
C GLU A 225 16.16 10.79 -4.25
N ASN A 226 15.11 9.97 -4.20
CA ASN A 226 13.77 10.42 -4.56
C ASN A 226 13.26 11.48 -3.57
N TYR A 227 13.55 11.34 -2.27
CA TYR A 227 13.16 12.32 -1.25
C TYR A 227 13.82 13.69 -1.49
N ASP A 228 15.13 13.71 -1.81
CA ASP A 228 15.86 14.93 -2.15
C ASP A 228 15.27 15.59 -3.41
N LYS A 229 14.89 14.78 -4.41
CA LYS A 229 14.22 15.29 -5.61
C LYS A 229 12.87 15.92 -5.30
N VAL A 230 12.10 15.36 -4.36
CA VAL A 230 10.84 15.97 -3.91
C VAL A 230 11.10 17.35 -3.31
N VAL A 231 12.13 17.51 -2.48
CA VAL A 231 12.49 18.80 -1.88
C VAL A 231 12.81 19.84 -2.96
N GLU A 232 13.60 19.47 -3.98
CA GLU A 232 13.92 20.34 -5.12
C GLU A 232 12.66 20.76 -5.91
N LEU A 233 11.75 19.82 -6.19
CA LEU A 233 10.52 20.09 -6.92
C LEU A 233 9.57 20.99 -6.13
N LEU A 234 9.45 20.77 -4.82
CA LEU A 234 8.65 21.63 -3.94
C LEU A 234 9.20 23.06 -3.88
N GLN A 235 10.52 23.25 -3.88
CA GLN A 235 11.15 24.57 -3.94
C GLN A 235 10.83 25.31 -5.25
N ASN A 236 10.66 24.56 -6.35
CA ASN A 236 10.29 25.10 -7.65
C ASN A 236 8.77 25.25 -7.87
N ASN A 237 7.94 24.94 -6.86
CA ASN A 237 6.47 24.91 -6.93
C ASN A 237 5.90 23.87 -7.91
N ASP A 238 6.67 22.84 -8.26
CA ASP A 238 6.20 21.73 -9.10
C ASP A 238 5.58 20.62 -8.23
N PHE A 239 4.34 20.85 -7.82
CA PHE A 239 3.60 19.93 -6.94
C PHE A 239 3.17 18.64 -7.65
N GLU A 240 2.94 18.73 -8.96
CA GLU A 240 2.51 17.58 -9.77
C GLU A 240 3.64 16.56 -9.91
N ALA A 241 4.87 17.01 -10.21
CA ALA A 241 6.00 16.10 -10.22
C ALA A 241 6.38 15.65 -8.80
N SER A 242 6.24 16.52 -7.78
CA SER A 242 6.64 16.19 -6.40
C SER A 242 5.89 14.98 -5.85
N VAL A 243 4.59 14.84 -6.16
CA VAL A 243 3.79 13.71 -5.66
C VAL A 243 4.29 12.39 -6.22
N ALA A 244 4.72 12.36 -7.48
CA ALA A 244 5.22 11.17 -8.16
C ALA A 244 6.55 10.68 -7.57
N PHE A 245 7.47 11.60 -7.29
CA PHE A 245 8.74 11.26 -6.63
C PHE A 245 8.53 10.88 -5.15
N ALA A 246 7.58 11.51 -4.45
CA ALA A 246 7.24 11.13 -3.08
C ALA A 246 6.66 9.72 -3.00
N ALA A 247 5.79 9.37 -3.96
CA ALA A 247 5.27 8.02 -4.16
C ALA A 247 6.38 6.98 -4.39
N LYS A 248 7.38 7.29 -5.23
CA LYS A 248 8.56 6.43 -5.43
C LYS A 248 9.39 6.28 -4.16
N SER A 249 9.61 7.38 -3.44
CA SER A 249 10.36 7.38 -2.17
C SER A 249 9.71 6.48 -1.13
N VAL A 250 8.38 6.57 -0.96
CA VAL A 250 7.65 5.72 0.00
C VAL A 250 7.68 4.25 -0.43
N THR A 251 7.50 3.95 -1.72
CA THR A 251 7.58 2.59 -2.25
C THR A 251 8.95 1.96 -1.96
N LYS A 252 10.03 2.68 -2.24
CA LYS A 252 11.39 2.20 -1.97
C LYS A 252 11.68 2.04 -0.48
N SER A 253 11.14 2.92 0.37
CA SER A 253 11.25 2.78 1.82
C SER A 253 10.45 1.57 2.35
N ASP A 254 9.27 1.29 1.79
CA ASP A 254 8.44 0.13 2.12
C ASP A 254 9.16 -1.15 1.69
N GLU A 255 9.69 -1.21 0.45
CA GLU A 255 10.48 -2.35 -0.04
C GLU A 255 11.70 -2.62 0.85
N ALA A 256 12.40 -1.58 1.32
CA ALA A 256 13.51 -1.73 2.24
C ALA A 256 13.06 -2.23 3.63
N PHE A 257 11.95 -1.70 4.16
CA PHE A 257 11.44 -2.05 5.49
C PHE A 257 10.85 -3.46 5.55
N PHE A 258 10.14 -3.87 4.50
CA PHE A 258 9.50 -5.18 4.39
C PHE A 258 10.37 -6.23 3.68
N GLU A 259 11.65 -5.96 3.45
CA GLU A 259 12.58 -6.93 2.87
C GLU A 259 12.57 -8.22 3.69
N LYS A 260 12.45 -9.36 2.99
CA LYS A 260 12.18 -10.66 3.61
C LYS A 260 13.25 -11.02 4.64
N GLU A 261 14.51 -10.73 4.35
CA GLU A 261 15.64 -11.01 5.24
C GLU A 261 15.65 -10.12 6.48
N MET A 262 15.30 -8.83 6.34
CA MET A 262 15.17 -7.89 7.46
C MET A 262 14.04 -8.31 8.42
N VAL A 263 12.90 -8.77 7.87
CA VAL A 263 11.77 -9.28 8.67
C VAL A 263 12.12 -10.61 9.35
N GLN A 264 12.78 -11.53 8.64
CA GLN A 264 13.16 -12.84 9.19
C GLN A 264 14.21 -12.74 10.29
N GLN A 265 15.19 -11.85 10.15
CA GLN A 265 16.22 -11.64 11.18
C GLN A 265 15.64 -11.00 12.45
N ALA A 266 14.61 -10.15 12.31
CA ALA A 266 13.89 -9.61 13.46
C ALA A 266 13.08 -10.68 14.22
N TYR A 267 12.50 -11.67 13.52
CA TYR A 267 11.68 -12.73 14.11
C TYR A 267 12.48 -13.96 14.59
N PHE A 268 13.64 -14.25 14.00
CA PHE A 268 14.49 -15.39 14.38
C PHE A 268 15.97 -15.01 14.44
N PRO A 269 16.41 -14.39 15.55
CA PRO A 269 17.83 -14.18 15.82
C PRO A 269 18.61 -15.48 15.69
N SER A 270 19.86 -15.40 15.22
CA SER A 270 20.77 -16.55 15.09
C SER A 270 20.94 -17.36 16.38
N GLU A 271 20.73 -16.72 17.53
CA GLU A 271 20.75 -17.32 18.87
C GLU A 271 19.67 -18.39 19.04
N HIS A 272 18.46 -18.17 18.51
CA HIS A 272 17.37 -19.15 18.58
C HIS A 272 17.59 -20.32 17.63
N LYS A 273 18.25 -20.12 16.49
CA LYS A 273 18.67 -21.23 15.61
C LYS A 273 19.66 -22.14 16.34
N LEU A 274 20.64 -21.56 17.04
CA LEU A 274 21.63 -22.30 17.84
C LEU A 274 20.95 -23.13 18.93
N ALA A 275 19.97 -22.56 19.65
CA ALA A 275 19.22 -23.26 20.70
C ALA A 275 18.38 -24.44 20.18
N VAL A 276 17.86 -24.36 18.96
CA VAL A 276 17.10 -25.46 18.33
C VAL A 276 18.01 -26.61 17.87
N PHE A 277 19.23 -26.32 17.41
CA PHE A 277 20.16 -27.36 16.94
C PHE A 277 21.08 -27.92 18.04
N LEU A 278 21.26 -27.23 19.17
CA LEU A 278 22.11 -27.67 20.29
C LEU A 278 21.72 -29.06 20.85
N PRO A 279 20.43 -29.41 21.04
CA PRO A 279 20.03 -30.73 21.53
C PRO A 279 20.41 -31.88 20.59
N LEU A 280 20.45 -31.63 19.27
CA LEU A 280 20.83 -32.64 18.27
C LEU A 280 22.36 -32.83 18.19
N LEU A 281 23.12 -31.78 18.53
CA LEU A 281 24.58 -31.79 18.46
C LEU A 281 25.21 -32.72 19.52
N GLY A 282 24.63 -32.78 20.72
CA GLY A 282 25.11 -33.63 21.81
C GLY A 282 25.25 -35.11 21.42
N PRO A 283 24.19 -35.78 20.94
CA PRO A 283 24.25 -37.16 20.48
C PRO A 283 25.27 -37.40 19.37
N ILE A 284 25.30 -36.54 18.35
CA ILE A 284 26.22 -36.67 17.20
C ILE A 284 27.67 -36.51 17.66
N CYS A 285 27.97 -35.49 18.46
CA CYS A 285 29.30 -35.28 19.04
C CYS A 285 29.72 -36.46 19.92
N SER A 286 28.81 -37.06 20.67
CA SER A 286 29.12 -38.21 21.52
C SER A 286 29.53 -39.45 20.69
N ILE A 287 28.79 -39.75 19.61
CA ILE A 287 29.08 -40.89 18.73
C ILE A 287 30.44 -40.70 18.05
N VAL A 288 30.70 -39.50 17.52
CA VAL A 288 31.98 -39.17 16.88
C VAL A 288 33.13 -39.24 17.90
N PHE A 289 32.94 -38.73 19.11
CA PHE A 289 33.95 -38.73 20.17
C PHE A 289 34.31 -40.14 20.64
N PHE A 290 33.31 -40.97 20.96
CA PHE A 290 33.56 -42.37 21.36
C PHE A 290 34.11 -43.20 20.19
N GLY A 291 33.66 -42.96 18.96
CA GLY A 291 34.22 -43.57 17.75
C GLY A 291 35.70 -43.24 17.57
N LEU A 292 36.08 -41.97 17.77
CA LEU A 292 37.47 -41.51 17.69
C LEU A 292 38.34 -42.12 18.80
N ILE A 293 37.84 -42.19 20.04
CA ILE A 293 38.55 -42.85 21.15
C ILE A 293 38.79 -44.33 20.83
N LYS A 294 37.77 -45.03 20.32
CA LYS A 294 37.88 -46.45 19.95
C LYS A 294 38.91 -46.64 18.83
N TYR A 295 38.88 -45.80 17.80
CA TYR A 295 39.86 -45.84 16.71
C TYR A 295 41.30 -45.62 17.19
N LEU A 296 41.53 -44.60 18.02
CA LEU A 296 42.86 -44.31 18.56
C LEU A 296 43.40 -45.43 19.47
N ARG A 297 42.54 -46.04 20.29
CA ARG A 297 42.90 -47.21 21.10
C ARG A 297 43.24 -48.42 20.24
N SER A 298 42.43 -48.70 19.21
CA SER A 298 42.67 -49.82 18.30
C SER A 298 43.99 -49.65 17.53
N ARG A 299 44.32 -48.42 17.11
CA ARG A 299 45.60 -48.12 16.44
C ARG A 299 46.81 -48.28 17.36
N LYS A 300 46.69 -47.92 18.65
CA LYS A 300 47.74 -48.18 19.65
C LYS A 300 47.89 -49.67 19.98
N ALA A 301 46.78 -50.42 20.02
CA ALA A 301 46.80 -51.87 20.25
C ALA A 301 47.45 -52.63 19.09
N SER A 302 47.06 -52.34 17.84
CA SER A 302 47.70 -52.96 16.66
C SER A 302 49.18 -52.58 16.51
N ARG A 303 49.60 -51.39 16.96
CA ARG A 303 51.02 -50.99 16.98
C ARG A 303 51.83 -51.75 18.04
N LYS A 304 51.22 -52.02 19.20
CA LYS A 304 51.84 -52.89 20.21
C LYS A 304 51.93 -54.32 19.71
N GLU A 305 50.87 -54.88 19.11
CA GLU A 305 50.91 -56.24 18.54
C GLU A 305 51.95 -56.39 17.41
N SER A 306 52.15 -55.37 16.57
CA SER A 306 53.24 -55.38 15.58
C SER A 306 54.64 -55.32 16.22
N GLU A 307 54.81 -54.61 17.34
CA GLU A 307 56.09 -54.58 18.07
C GLU A 307 56.36 -55.90 18.82
N THR A 308 55.36 -56.52 19.45
CA THR A 308 55.53 -57.81 20.15
C THR A 308 55.75 -58.98 19.19
N SER A 309 55.16 -58.94 17.99
CA SER A 309 55.36 -59.98 16.96
C SER A 309 56.70 -59.86 16.23
N GLU A 310 57.32 -58.68 16.16
CA GLU A 310 58.72 -58.53 15.74
C GLU A 310 59.72 -58.99 16.81
N LEU A 311 59.42 -58.78 18.10
CA LEU A 311 60.25 -59.29 19.21
C LEU A 311 60.23 -60.82 19.29
N GLY A 312 59.08 -61.47 19.05
CA GLY A 312 58.96 -62.93 19.00
C GLY A 312 59.59 -63.61 17.77
N LYS A 313 59.96 -62.85 16.73
CA LYS A 313 60.69 -63.37 15.56
C LYS A 313 62.21 -63.26 15.65
N LYS A 314 62.74 -62.62 16.70
CA LYS A 314 64.19 -62.55 16.97
C LYS A 314 64.68 -63.59 17.97
N GLU A 315 63.76 -64.35 18.57
CA GLU A 315 64.05 -65.52 19.40
C GLU A 315 63.38 -66.75 18.77
N ILE A 316 63.98 -67.26 17.67
CA ILE A 316 64.04 -68.65 17.16
C ILE A 316 64.73 -68.59 15.80
#